data_AF-D2MMK7-F1
#
_entry.id   AF-D2MMK7-F1
#
_cell.length_a   1.000
_cell.length_b   1.000
_cell.length_c   1.000
_cell.angle_alpha   90.00
_cell.angle_beta   90.00
_cell.angle_gamma   90.00
#
_symmetry.space_group_name_H-M   'P 1'
#
loop_
_entity.id
_entity.type
_entity.pdbx_description
1 polymer ?
#
loop_
_entity_poly.entity_id
_entity_poly.type
_entity_poly.pdbx_seq_one_letter_code
_entity_poly.pdbx_strand_id
1 'polypeptide(L)'
;MTQIDKGHEMLSFVWGLPRPTYIVGSGTGLHLYFVFERPIPLFRSTVKELERLRRRITWQAWTQGASSLHDNVQYESLFQGFRMVGSITKNGERTRAFKVGEKVTVEYLNQYVPEEYRAVKFSYKSNLLLKDAKEKYPEWYQKRIVEKKPKGTWVCKKDLYYWWIRKLKAGVQQGHRYWCIMTLATYAKKCAIPFEELEKDAYGLIPFMNTKGDKFTEDDVLHALEAYNDSYITYPINTIIQRTDIPIQKNKRNYRKRSIHLERARAVQAIDYPNNSWAGRNSKKVVVNQWQLDNPNGRKIDCVRETGLSKPTVLKWWNTDE
;
A
#
# COMPACT_ATOMS: atom_id res chain seq x y z
N MET A 1 14.93 -35.04 2.65
CA MET A 1 15.67 -35.36 1.40
C MET A 1 14.79 -36.11 0.41
N THR A 2 13.96 -37.06 0.85
CA THR A 2 13.04 -37.85 0.01
C THR A 2 12.17 -37.03 -0.97
N GLN A 3 11.67 -35.85 -0.58
CA GLN A 3 10.89 -34.98 -1.48
C GLN A 3 11.69 -34.37 -2.63
N ILE A 4 12.98 -34.10 -2.43
CA ILE A 4 13.88 -33.59 -3.48
C ILE A 4 14.30 -34.76 -4.38
N ASP A 5 14.67 -35.88 -3.76
CA ASP A 5 15.21 -37.04 -4.48
C ASP A 5 14.15 -37.70 -5.36
N LYS A 6 12.88 -37.77 -4.89
CA LYS A 6 11.75 -38.34 -5.63
C LYS A 6 10.86 -37.31 -6.31
N GLY A 7 11.29 -36.03 -6.35
CA GLY A 7 10.43 -34.95 -6.85
C GLY A 7 9.99 -35.11 -8.31
N HIS A 8 10.79 -35.83 -9.11
CA HIS A 8 10.50 -36.17 -10.50
C HIS A 8 9.50 -37.33 -10.67
N GLU A 9 9.33 -38.17 -9.64
CA GLU A 9 8.41 -39.32 -9.64
C GLU A 9 6.99 -38.94 -9.17
N MET A 10 6.87 -37.86 -8.38
CA MET A 10 5.61 -37.45 -7.75
C MET A 10 4.73 -36.53 -8.63
N LEU A 11 4.53 -36.90 -9.89
CA LEU A 11 3.80 -36.09 -10.87
C LEU A 11 2.25 -36.19 -10.79
N SER A 12 1.68 -36.98 -9.90
CA SER A 12 0.22 -37.27 -9.93
C SER A 12 -0.59 -36.99 -8.66
N PHE A 13 0.01 -36.63 -7.52
CA PHE A 13 -0.80 -36.30 -6.32
C PHE A 13 -0.17 -35.28 -5.36
N VAL A 14 1.16 -35.24 -5.23
CA VAL A 14 1.89 -34.25 -4.41
C VAL A 14 3.07 -33.75 -5.22
N TRP A 15 2.96 -32.57 -5.83
CA TRP A 15 4.06 -31.98 -6.60
C TRP A 15 5.32 -31.87 -5.72
N GLY A 16 6.37 -32.63 -6.07
CA GLY A 16 7.65 -32.60 -5.37
C GLY A 16 8.33 -31.23 -5.47
N LEU A 17 9.38 -31.02 -4.66
CA LEU A 17 10.19 -29.81 -4.79
C LEU A 17 11.22 -29.97 -5.91
N PRO A 18 11.44 -28.93 -6.73
CA PRO A 18 12.52 -28.95 -7.70
C PRO A 18 13.86 -29.09 -6.99
N ARG A 19 14.77 -29.89 -7.54
CA ARG A 19 16.15 -30.00 -7.05
C ARG A 19 16.84 -28.63 -7.18
N PRO A 20 17.39 -28.05 -6.09
CA PRO A 20 18.09 -26.78 -6.16
C PRO A 20 19.49 -26.94 -6.78
N THR A 21 20.08 -25.82 -7.22
CA THR A 21 21.48 -25.78 -7.65
C THR A 21 22.41 -25.83 -6.42
N TYR A 22 22.08 -25.03 -5.39
CA TYR A 22 22.82 -25.01 -4.13
C TYR A 22 21.87 -25.07 -2.92
N ILE A 23 22.35 -25.70 -1.85
CA ILE A 23 21.77 -25.58 -0.51
C ILE A 23 22.74 -24.76 0.33
N VAL A 24 22.23 -23.71 0.99
CA VAL A 24 23.05 -22.79 1.79
C VAL A 24 22.61 -22.83 3.24
N GLY A 25 23.53 -23.14 4.15
CA GLY A 25 23.30 -23.03 5.59
C GLY A 25 23.44 -21.58 6.03
N SER A 26 22.34 -20.94 6.44
CA SER A 26 22.31 -19.51 6.78
C SER A 26 22.56 -19.21 8.26
N GLY A 27 22.88 -20.24 9.05
CA GLY A 27 23.16 -20.20 10.50
C GLY A 27 22.00 -20.71 11.33
N THR A 28 20.77 -20.27 11.04
CA THR A 28 19.56 -20.70 11.75
C THR A 28 18.57 -21.46 10.86
N GLY A 29 18.91 -21.65 9.58
CA GLY A 29 18.06 -22.32 8.61
C GLY A 29 18.78 -22.66 7.32
N LEU A 30 17.99 -23.06 6.32
CA LEU A 30 18.46 -23.44 4.99
C LEU A 30 17.89 -22.50 3.94
N HIS A 31 18.72 -22.12 2.97
CA HIS A 31 18.25 -21.50 1.74
C HIS A 31 18.45 -22.43 0.56
N LEU A 32 17.44 -22.50 -0.31
CA LEU A 32 17.48 -23.27 -1.56
C LEU A 32 17.72 -22.30 -2.72
N TYR A 33 18.87 -22.41 -3.37
CA TYR A 33 19.26 -21.50 -4.46
C TYR A 33 19.08 -22.20 -5.80
N PHE A 34 18.29 -21.57 -6.66
CA PHE A 34 18.06 -21.98 -8.04
C PHE A 34 18.79 -20.98 -8.95
N VAL A 35 19.94 -21.38 -9.50
CA VAL A 35 20.71 -20.51 -10.39
C VAL A 35 20.27 -20.78 -11.82
N PHE A 36 19.79 -19.75 -12.51
CA PHE A 36 19.35 -19.92 -13.89
C PHE A 36 20.54 -20.07 -14.86
N GLU A 37 20.36 -20.87 -15.90
CA GLU A 37 21.34 -21.03 -16.99
C GLU A 37 21.63 -19.70 -17.68
N ARG A 38 20.60 -18.87 -17.87
CA ARG A 38 20.67 -17.55 -18.49
C ARG A 38 20.04 -16.50 -17.56
N PRO A 39 20.58 -15.27 -17.54
CA PRO A 39 19.97 -14.18 -16.78
C PRO A 39 18.57 -13.87 -17.32
N ILE A 40 17.63 -13.59 -16.41
CA ILE A 40 16.25 -13.26 -16.78
C ILE A 40 16.05 -11.74 -16.67
N PRO A 41 15.60 -11.05 -17.74
CA PRO A 41 15.29 -9.63 -17.67
C PRO A 41 14.05 -9.37 -16.80
N LEU A 42 14.23 -8.63 -15.70
CA LEU A 42 13.20 -8.40 -14.68
C LEU A 42 12.26 -7.22 -15.03
N PHE A 43 11.64 -7.28 -16.21
CA PHE A 43 10.52 -6.39 -16.53
C PHE A 43 9.34 -6.63 -15.59
N ARG A 44 8.48 -5.63 -15.36
CA ARG A 44 7.33 -5.75 -14.45
C ARG A 44 6.40 -6.94 -14.78
N SER A 45 6.25 -7.25 -16.06
CA SER A 45 5.52 -8.44 -16.52
C SER A 45 6.21 -9.73 -16.09
N THR A 46 7.51 -9.86 -16.35
CA THR A 46 8.34 -10.99 -15.95
C THR A 46 8.33 -11.20 -14.43
N VAL A 47 8.51 -10.12 -13.66
CA VAL A 47 8.49 -10.15 -12.19
C VAL A 47 7.18 -10.75 -11.67
N LYS A 48 6.03 -10.35 -12.23
CA LYS A 48 4.72 -10.88 -11.82
C LYS A 48 4.60 -12.39 -12.06
N GLU A 49 5.10 -12.89 -13.19
CA GLU A 49 5.07 -14.31 -13.52
C GLU A 49 6.00 -15.11 -12.59
N LEU A 50 7.23 -14.63 -12.38
CA LEU A 50 8.20 -15.26 -11.48
C LEU A 50 7.74 -15.23 -10.02
N GLU A 51 7.10 -14.16 -9.55
CA GLU A 51 6.52 -14.09 -8.20
C GLU A 51 5.44 -15.15 -8.01
N ARG A 52 4.58 -15.36 -9.01
CA ARG A 52 3.53 -16.38 -8.96
C ARG A 52 4.12 -17.78 -8.83
N LEU A 53 5.10 -18.11 -9.68
CA LEU A 53 5.81 -19.39 -9.64
C LEU A 53 6.51 -19.59 -8.29
N ARG A 54 7.28 -18.59 -7.85
CA ARG A 54 8.02 -18.65 -6.58
C ARG A 54 7.09 -18.85 -5.40
N ARG A 55 5.98 -18.09 -5.30
CA ARG A 55 5.03 -18.24 -4.19
C ARG A 55 4.49 -19.66 -4.09
N ARG A 56 4.20 -20.30 -5.24
CA ARG A 56 3.72 -21.68 -5.26
C ARG A 56 4.78 -22.67 -4.75
N ILE A 57 6.02 -22.55 -5.23
CA ILE A 57 7.14 -23.37 -4.77
C ILE A 57 7.43 -23.14 -3.28
N THR A 58 7.39 -21.88 -2.81
CA THR A 58 7.56 -21.54 -1.39
C THR A 58 6.51 -22.22 -0.53
N TRP A 59 5.24 -22.18 -0.93
CA TRP A 59 4.18 -22.90 -0.22
C TRP A 59 4.42 -24.41 -0.19
N GLN A 60 4.86 -25.01 -1.31
CA GLN A 60 5.16 -26.46 -1.37
C GLN A 60 6.30 -26.85 -0.43
N ALA A 61 7.28 -25.95 -0.25
CA ALA A 61 8.41 -26.18 0.64
C ALA A 61 8.04 -26.04 2.13
N TRP A 62 6.94 -25.34 2.43
CA TRP A 62 6.53 -24.96 3.78
C TRP A 62 5.70 -26.06 4.46
N THR A 63 6.31 -27.23 4.64
CA THR A 63 5.68 -28.39 5.30
C THR A 63 5.97 -28.43 6.80
N GLN A 64 5.17 -29.18 7.57
CA GLN A 64 5.37 -29.37 9.01
C GLN A 64 6.77 -29.91 9.37
N GLY A 65 7.38 -30.71 8.49
CA GLY A 65 8.74 -31.24 8.68
C GLY A 65 9.85 -30.27 8.27
N ALA A 66 9.53 -29.20 7.55
CA ALA A 66 10.51 -28.22 7.04
C ALA A 66 10.47 -26.88 7.79
N SER A 67 9.34 -26.53 8.41
CA SER A 67 9.16 -25.25 9.09
C SER A 67 8.24 -25.35 10.30
N SER A 68 8.64 -24.73 11.41
CA SER A 68 7.78 -24.50 12.58
C SER A 68 6.64 -23.51 12.28
N LEU A 69 6.72 -22.79 11.15
CA LEU A 69 5.70 -21.84 10.67
C LEU A 69 4.84 -22.44 9.54
N HIS A 70 4.64 -23.76 9.50
CA HIS A 70 3.91 -24.45 8.43
C HIS A 70 2.49 -23.89 8.19
N ASP A 71 1.81 -23.43 9.23
CA ASP A 71 0.48 -22.80 9.13
C ASP A 71 0.52 -21.32 8.67
N ASN A 72 1.68 -20.68 8.75
CA ASN A 72 1.88 -19.25 8.47
C ASN A 72 3.05 -19.04 7.50
N VAL A 73 2.86 -19.47 6.25
CA VAL A 73 3.87 -19.36 5.19
C VAL A 73 4.31 -17.91 4.98
N GLN A 74 5.61 -17.65 5.12
CA GLN A 74 6.18 -16.34 4.87
C GLN A 74 6.55 -16.20 3.39
N TYR A 75 5.92 -15.22 2.72
CA TYR A 75 6.20 -14.92 1.33
C TYR A 75 7.03 -13.65 1.21
N GLU A 76 8.21 -13.80 0.62
CA GLU A 76 9.13 -12.69 0.44
C GLU A 76 9.11 -12.13 -0.98
N SER A 77 9.78 -10.99 -1.19
CA SER A 77 9.94 -10.37 -2.52
C SER A 77 10.98 -11.11 -3.36
N LEU A 78 10.86 -11.10 -4.69
CA LEU A 78 11.94 -11.58 -5.59
C LEU A 78 13.24 -10.78 -5.40
N PHE A 79 13.14 -9.55 -4.92
CA PHE A 79 14.25 -8.65 -4.69
C PHE A 79 14.72 -8.66 -3.23
N GLN A 80 14.27 -9.62 -2.42
CA GLN A 80 14.74 -9.75 -1.05
C GLN A 80 16.24 -10.04 -1.04
N GLY A 81 16.99 -9.31 -0.21
CA GLY A 81 18.39 -9.64 0.05
C GLY A 81 18.49 -11.03 0.68
N PHE A 82 19.55 -11.75 0.33
CA PHE A 82 19.87 -13.05 0.91
C PHE A 82 21.29 -13.03 1.48
N ARG A 83 21.58 -13.98 2.37
CA ARG A 83 22.88 -14.05 3.02
C ARG A 83 23.96 -14.47 2.01
N MET A 84 25.03 -13.68 1.94
CA MET A 84 26.16 -13.95 1.07
C MET A 84 26.97 -15.12 1.60
N VAL A 85 27.26 -16.09 0.73
CA VAL A 85 28.11 -17.24 1.07
C VAL A 85 29.48 -16.73 1.52
N GLY A 86 29.99 -17.27 2.63
CA GLY A 86 31.24 -16.84 3.27
C GLY A 86 31.08 -15.80 4.38
N SER A 87 29.93 -15.11 4.47
CA SER A 87 29.68 -14.14 5.54
C SER A 87 29.47 -14.81 6.91
N ILE A 88 29.77 -14.07 7.97
CA ILE A 88 29.53 -14.49 9.36
C ILE A 88 28.02 -14.44 9.65
N THR A 89 27.51 -15.48 10.28
CA THR A 89 26.10 -15.61 10.71
C THR A 89 25.93 -15.04 12.12
N LYS A 90 24.68 -14.89 12.57
CA LYS A 90 24.39 -14.40 13.94
C LYS A 90 25.00 -15.27 15.04
N ASN A 91 25.24 -16.55 14.75
CA ASN A 91 25.81 -17.52 15.69
C ASN A 91 27.35 -17.58 15.60
N GLY A 92 27.99 -16.69 14.83
CA GLY A 92 29.44 -16.67 14.62
C GLY A 92 29.94 -17.66 13.56
N GLU A 93 29.10 -18.60 13.11
CA GLU A 93 29.45 -19.54 12.04
C GLU A 93 29.52 -18.86 10.66
N ARG A 94 30.17 -19.50 9.69
CA ARG A 94 30.21 -19.02 8.30
C ARG A 94 29.07 -19.60 7.48
N THR A 95 28.47 -18.78 6.64
CA THR A 95 27.47 -19.19 5.64
C THR A 95 28.14 -20.09 4.59
N ARG A 96 27.78 -21.38 4.55
CA ARG A 96 28.36 -22.38 3.63
C ARG A 96 27.35 -22.78 2.56
N ALA A 97 27.81 -22.93 1.33
CA ALA A 97 27.03 -23.43 0.21
C ALA A 97 27.50 -24.82 -0.21
N PHE A 98 26.54 -25.69 -0.49
CA PHE A 98 26.76 -27.04 -1.00
C PHE A 98 26.17 -27.12 -2.40
N LYS A 99 27.00 -27.40 -3.41
CA LYS A 99 26.51 -27.65 -4.77
C LYS A 99 25.82 -29.00 -4.78
N VAL A 100 24.53 -29.02 -5.07
CA VAL A 100 23.73 -30.25 -5.08
C VAL A 100 23.03 -30.49 -6.41
N GLY A 101 23.05 -29.54 -7.34
CA GLY A 101 22.45 -29.69 -8.66
C GLY A 101 23.09 -28.74 -9.67
N GLU A 102 22.57 -28.78 -10.89
CA GLU A 102 23.00 -27.91 -11.97
C GLU A 102 22.16 -26.64 -12.04
N LYS A 103 22.58 -25.72 -12.92
CA LYS A 103 21.77 -24.55 -13.26
C LYS A 103 20.44 -25.01 -13.85
N VAL A 104 19.40 -24.21 -13.64
CA VAL A 104 18.03 -24.55 -14.01
C VAL A 104 17.47 -23.58 -15.05
N THR A 105 16.34 -23.95 -15.65
CA THR A 105 15.52 -23.07 -16.48
C THR A 105 14.18 -22.79 -15.80
N VAL A 106 13.43 -21.80 -16.27
CA VAL A 106 12.05 -21.59 -15.79
C VAL A 106 11.18 -22.77 -16.20
N GLU A 107 11.41 -23.30 -17.40
CA GLU A 107 10.72 -24.46 -17.96
C GLU A 107 10.86 -25.68 -17.04
N TYR A 108 12.06 -25.92 -16.50
CA TYR A 108 12.28 -26.95 -15.48
C TYR A 108 11.44 -26.69 -14.22
N LEU A 109 11.49 -25.47 -13.66
CA LEU A 109 10.72 -25.15 -12.44
C LEU A 109 9.19 -25.27 -12.67
N ASN A 110 8.71 -24.95 -13.88
CA ASN A 110 7.30 -25.06 -14.25
C ASN A 110 6.76 -26.51 -14.20
N GLN A 111 7.64 -27.53 -14.29
CA GLN A 111 7.25 -28.94 -14.20
C GLN A 111 6.82 -29.33 -12.78
N TYR A 112 7.18 -28.54 -11.76
CA TYR A 112 6.90 -28.84 -10.35
C TYR A 112 5.71 -28.06 -9.79
N VAL A 113 4.98 -27.34 -10.65
CA VAL A 113 3.80 -26.56 -10.24
C VAL A 113 2.61 -26.79 -11.19
N PRO A 114 1.37 -26.66 -10.68
CA PRO A 114 0.17 -26.64 -11.52
C PRO A 114 0.21 -25.53 -12.57
N GLU A 115 -0.53 -25.71 -13.67
CA GLU A 115 -0.51 -24.84 -14.83
C GLU A 115 -0.81 -23.37 -14.48
N GLU A 116 -1.74 -23.11 -13.57
CA GLU A 116 -2.14 -21.77 -13.16
C GLU A 116 -1.02 -20.97 -12.46
N TYR A 117 0.01 -21.67 -11.96
CA TYR A 117 1.17 -21.06 -11.29
C TYR A 117 2.41 -20.96 -12.17
N ARG A 118 2.45 -21.61 -13.33
CA ARG A 118 3.61 -21.62 -14.24
C ARG A 118 3.95 -20.21 -14.72
N ALA A 119 5.23 -19.88 -14.84
CA ALA A 119 5.70 -18.64 -15.44
C ALA A 119 5.95 -18.88 -16.94
N VAL A 120 5.06 -18.39 -17.81
CA VAL A 120 5.15 -18.63 -19.27
C VAL A 120 5.18 -17.34 -20.09
N LYS A 121 4.83 -16.18 -19.50
CA LYS A 121 4.70 -14.90 -20.22
C LYS A 121 5.89 -13.96 -19.96
N PHE A 122 7.02 -14.22 -20.58
CA PHE A 122 8.24 -13.41 -20.47
C PHE A 122 8.30 -12.20 -21.43
N SER A 123 7.16 -11.66 -21.85
CA SER A 123 7.12 -10.56 -22.82
C SER A 123 7.27 -9.17 -22.18
N TYR A 124 8.01 -8.29 -22.86
CA TYR A 124 7.92 -6.84 -22.63
C TYR A 124 6.53 -6.39 -23.09
N LYS A 125 5.61 -6.15 -22.15
CA LYS A 125 4.19 -5.91 -22.47
C LYS A 125 3.88 -4.54 -23.07
N SER A 126 4.87 -3.65 -23.25
CA SER A 126 4.64 -2.36 -23.89
C SER A 126 5.05 -2.41 -25.35
N ASN A 127 4.08 -2.67 -26.23
CA ASN A 127 4.25 -2.48 -27.68
C ASN A 127 4.28 -1.00 -28.07
N LEU A 128 4.09 -0.08 -27.11
CA LEU A 128 4.13 1.35 -27.36
C LEU A 128 5.59 1.81 -27.45
N LEU A 129 6.04 2.13 -28.66
CA LEU A 129 7.36 2.72 -28.86
C LEU A 129 7.39 4.12 -28.27
N LEU A 130 8.59 4.57 -27.90
CA LEU A 130 8.78 5.89 -27.30
C LEU A 130 8.30 7.02 -28.24
N LYS A 131 8.45 6.84 -29.56
CA LYS A 131 7.93 7.75 -30.58
C LYS A 131 6.40 7.86 -30.53
N ASP A 132 5.70 6.72 -30.44
CA ASP A 132 4.24 6.68 -30.39
C ASP A 132 3.72 7.23 -29.05
N ALA A 133 4.49 7.04 -27.97
CA ALA A 133 4.19 7.62 -26.66
C ALA A 133 4.32 9.16 -26.67
N LYS A 134 5.26 9.72 -27.44
CA LYS A 134 5.40 11.19 -27.61
C LYS A 134 4.15 11.79 -28.24
N GLU A 135 3.62 11.14 -29.27
CA GLU A 135 2.41 11.58 -29.96
C GLU A 135 1.15 11.40 -29.11
N LYS A 136 0.97 10.23 -28.49
CA LYS A 136 -0.22 9.93 -27.68
C LYS A 136 -0.26 10.63 -26.33
N TYR A 137 0.91 10.90 -25.73
CA TYR A 137 1.03 11.45 -24.38
C TYR A 137 2.10 12.56 -24.32
N PRO A 138 1.92 13.67 -25.07
CA PRO A 138 2.95 14.69 -25.23
C PRO A 138 3.37 15.32 -23.89
N GLU A 139 2.42 15.62 -23.01
CA GLU A 139 2.73 16.16 -21.67
C GLU A 139 3.52 15.18 -20.81
N TRP A 140 3.15 13.89 -20.84
CA TRP A 140 3.86 12.87 -20.08
C TRP A 140 5.28 12.72 -20.61
N TYR A 141 5.45 12.69 -21.94
CA TYR A 141 6.76 12.57 -22.58
C TYR A 141 7.66 13.75 -22.20
N GLN A 142 7.15 14.98 -22.29
CA GLN A 142 7.87 16.18 -21.89
C GLN A 142 8.30 16.09 -20.41
N LYS A 143 7.36 15.83 -19.49
CA LYS A 143 7.64 15.79 -18.06
C LYS A 143 8.58 14.65 -17.65
N ARG A 144 8.52 13.48 -18.30
CA ARG A 144 9.23 12.26 -17.87
C ARG A 144 10.50 11.94 -18.65
N ILE A 145 10.51 12.19 -19.96
CA ILE A 145 11.62 11.83 -20.84
C ILE A 145 12.54 13.03 -21.04
N VAL A 146 11.97 14.21 -21.35
CA VAL A 146 12.75 15.43 -21.59
C VAL A 146 13.21 16.05 -20.28
N GLU A 147 12.25 16.39 -19.41
CA GLU A 147 12.53 17.12 -18.17
C GLU A 147 12.92 16.22 -16.99
N LYS A 148 12.74 14.89 -17.13
CA LYS A 148 13.04 13.88 -16.09
C LYS A 148 12.47 14.21 -14.70
N LYS A 149 11.32 14.89 -14.63
CA LYS A 149 10.70 15.28 -13.36
C LYS A 149 10.32 14.04 -12.54
N PRO A 150 10.46 14.07 -11.19
CA PRO A 150 10.03 12.99 -10.31
C PRO A 150 8.51 12.83 -10.32
N LYS A 151 7.99 11.67 -9.88
CA LYS A 151 6.53 11.44 -9.83
C LYS A 151 5.88 12.51 -8.95
N GLY A 152 4.73 13.02 -9.39
CA GLY A 152 3.97 13.95 -8.57
C GLY A 152 3.49 13.22 -7.32
N THR A 153 3.69 13.83 -6.17
CA THR A 153 3.28 13.31 -4.87
C THR A 153 2.35 14.32 -4.21
N TRP A 154 1.49 13.85 -3.33
CA TRP A 154 0.64 14.72 -2.52
C TRP A 154 0.97 14.46 -1.06
N VAL A 155 0.98 15.53 -0.27
CA VAL A 155 1.14 15.44 1.18
C VAL A 155 -0.21 15.04 1.78
N CYS A 156 -0.23 13.93 2.51
CA CYS A 156 -1.38 13.47 3.27
C CYS A 156 -1.49 14.23 4.60
N LYS A 157 -2.68 14.22 5.21
CA LYS A 157 -2.88 14.76 6.56
C LYS A 157 -2.10 13.94 7.59
N LYS A 158 -1.52 14.62 8.59
CA LYS A 158 -0.83 13.99 9.74
C LYS A 158 -1.69 12.94 10.46
N ASP A 159 -3.00 13.08 10.44
CA ASP A 159 -3.94 12.10 11.03
C ASP A 159 -3.73 10.67 10.50
N LEU A 160 -3.31 10.50 9.24
CA LEU A 160 -3.02 9.18 8.67
C LEU A 160 -1.85 8.51 9.39
N TYR A 161 -0.81 9.28 9.71
CA TYR A 161 0.36 8.80 10.43
C TYR A 161 0.01 8.33 11.85
N TYR A 162 -0.66 9.18 12.64
CA TYR A 162 -1.06 8.79 14.00
C TYR A 162 -2.17 7.72 14.02
N TRP A 163 -3.06 7.71 13.02
CA TRP A 163 -4.02 6.61 12.85
C TRP A 163 -3.30 5.28 12.66
N TRP A 164 -2.20 5.26 11.91
CA TRP A 164 -1.41 4.04 11.74
C TRP A 164 -0.79 3.57 13.05
N ILE A 165 -0.25 4.48 13.88
CA ILE A 165 0.25 4.15 15.24
C ILE A 165 -0.84 3.49 16.07
N ARG A 166 -2.09 3.99 16.02
CA ARG A 166 -3.22 3.35 16.72
C ARG A 166 -3.56 1.98 16.14
N LYS A 167 -3.53 1.82 14.82
CA LYS A 167 -3.82 0.55 14.14
C LYS A 167 -2.78 -0.52 14.42
N LEU A 168 -1.50 -0.20 14.35
CA LEU A 168 -0.44 -1.16 14.65
C LEU A 168 -0.48 -1.59 16.12
N LYS A 169 -0.74 -0.67 17.06
CA LYS A 169 -0.91 -1.04 18.48
C LYS A 169 -2.09 -1.98 18.72
N ALA A 170 -3.14 -1.89 17.92
CA ALA A 170 -4.31 -2.75 18.05
C ALA A 170 -4.13 -4.15 17.42
N GLY A 171 -3.35 -4.27 16.35
CA GLY A 171 -3.38 -5.46 15.49
C GLY A 171 -2.04 -6.10 15.13
N VAL A 172 -0.90 -5.57 15.58
CA VAL A 172 0.40 -6.15 15.23
C VAL A 172 0.62 -7.51 15.87
N GLN A 173 1.09 -8.46 15.07
CA GLN A 173 1.55 -9.79 15.50
C GLN A 173 3.06 -9.93 15.34
N GLN A 174 3.67 -10.91 16.01
CA GLN A 174 5.12 -11.12 16.07
C GLN A 174 5.84 -11.01 14.72
N GLY A 175 5.36 -11.73 13.71
CA GLY A 175 5.98 -11.82 12.38
C GLY A 175 5.85 -10.56 11.51
N HIS A 176 5.02 -9.59 11.92
CA HIS A 176 4.67 -8.42 11.11
C HIS A 176 5.21 -7.11 11.68
N ARG A 177 5.97 -7.16 12.80
CA ARG A 177 6.47 -5.97 13.52
C ARG A 177 7.36 -5.08 12.66
N TYR A 178 8.34 -5.66 11.96
CA TYR A 178 9.20 -4.93 11.02
C TYR A 178 8.37 -4.18 9.96
N TRP A 179 7.44 -4.89 9.31
CA TRP A 179 6.58 -4.31 8.28
C TRP A 179 5.68 -3.19 8.80
N CYS A 180 5.26 -3.26 10.07
CA CYS A 180 4.48 -2.19 10.71
C CYS A 180 5.29 -0.91 10.90
N ILE A 181 6.55 -1.01 11.35
CA ILE A 181 7.45 0.15 11.49
C ILE A 181 7.85 0.70 10.12
N MET A 182 8.13 -0.18 9.15
CA MET A 182 8.43 0.24 7.77
C MET A 182 7.26 1.01 7.14
N THR A 183 6.03 0.56 7.42
CA THR A 183 4.80 1.27 6.99
C THR A 183 4.65 2.61 7.72
N LEU A 184 5.02 2.69 9.01
CA LEU A 184 5.03 3.93 9.78
C LEU A 184 5.97 4.97 9.14
N ALA A 185 7.20 4.57 8.79
CA ALA A 185 8.16 5.42 8.09
C ALA A 185 7.63 5.90 6.73
N THR A 186 6.98 5.00 5.99
CA THR A 186 6.33 5.34 4.72
C THR A 186 5.22 6.37 4.90
N TYR A 187 4.39 6.25 5.95
CA TYR A 187 3.34 7.23 6.23
C TYR A 187 3.89 8.56 6.74
N ALA A 188 4.95 8.56 7.55
CA ALA A 188 5.65 9.78 7.95
C ALA A 188 6.07 10.59 6.73
N LYS A 189 6.72 9.94 5.76
CA LYS A 189 7.13 10.58 4.51
C LYS A 189 5.95 11.11 3.70
N LYS A 190 4.86 10.32 3.58
CA LYS A 190 3.62 10.74 2.91
C LYS A 190 2.94 11.92 3.60
N CYS A 191 3.09 12.08 4.92
CA CYS A 191 2.44 13.12 5.71
C CYS A 191 3.37 14.29 6.06
N ALA A 192 4.59 14.32 5.51
CA ALA A 192 5.62 15.31 5.82
C ALA A 192 5.89 15.44 7.34
N ILE A 193 5.95 14.30 8.04
CA ILE A 193 6.39 14.23 9.43
C ILE A 193 7.93 14.26 9.44
N PRO A 194 8.58 15.12 10.25
CA PRO A 194 10.04 15.15 10.37
C PRO A 194 10.62 13.79 10.76
N PHE A 195 11.87 13.53 10.35
CA PHE A 195 12.51 12.25 10.64
C PHE A 195 12.70 12.06 12.14
N GLU A 196 13.04 13.12 12.87
CA GLU A 196 13.26 13.11 14.31
C GLU A 196 11.98 12.72 15.08
N GLU A 197 10.81 13.16 14.60
CA GLU A 197 9.51 12.79 15.18
C GLU A 197 9.20 11.31 14.91
N LEU A 198 9.40 10.85 13.67
CA LEU A 198 9.26 9.44 13.29
C LEU A 198 10.19 8.54 14.10
N GLU A 199 11.44 8.95 14.24
CA GLU A 199 12.49 8.20 14.94
C GLU A 199 12.08 7.98 16.39
N LYS A 200 11.74 9.07 17.10
CA LYS A 200 11.26 9.01 18.49
C LYS A 200 10.04 8.10 18.64
N ASP A 201 9.05 8.23 17.75
CA ASP A 201 7.84 7.41 17.79
C ASP A 201 8.15 5.92 17.53
N ALA A 202 9.02 5.62 16.57
CA ALA A 202 9.38 4.25 16.19
C ALA A 202 10.18 3.55 17.29
N TYR A 203 11.21 4.19 17.86
CA TYR A 203 11.95 3.65 19.01
C TYR A 203 11.03 3.51 20.24
N GLY A 204 10.13 4.47 20.46
CA GLY A 204 9.12 4.41 21.52
C GLY A 204 8.15 3.23 21.41
N LEU A 205 8.04 2.58 20.24
CA LEU A 205 7.24 1.38 20.06
C LEU A 205 7.97 0.08 20.43
N ILE A 206 9.30 0.09 20.61
CA ILE A 206 10.08 -1.12 20.92
C ILE A 206 9.55 -1.88 22.15
N PRO A 207 9.28 -1.24 23.31
CA PRO A 207 8.75 -1.94 24.47
C PRO A 207 7.44 -2.67 24.17
N PHE A 208 6.54 -2.01 23.43
CA PHE A 208 5.28 -2.61 23.00
C PHE A 208 5.49 -3.76 22.01
N MET A 209 6.39 -3.60 21.02
CA MET A 209 6.71 -4.64 20.05
C MET A 209 7.27 -5.90 20.72
N ASN A 210 8.04 -5.73 21.79
CA ASN A 210 8.57 -6.84 22.61
C ASN A 210 7.49 -7.59 23.41
N THR A 211 6.31 -7.01 23.64
CA THR A 211 5.18 -7.75 24.25
C THR A 211 4.56 -8.79 23.31
N LYS A 212 4.93 -8.77 22.03
CA LYS A 212 4.31 -9.59 20.98
C LYS A 212 5.15 -10.80 20.56
N GLY A 213 6.28 -11.08 21.22
CA GLY A 213 7.07 -12.27 20.95
C GLY A 213 8.54 -12.11 21.31
N ASP A 214 9.41 -12.62 20.44
CA ASP A 214 10.87 -12.54 20.59
C ASP A 214 11.41 -11.11 20.54
N LYS A 215 12.70 -10.97 20.89
CA LYS A 215 13.39 -9.69 20.99
C LYS A 215 13.33 -8.91 19.66
N PHE A 216 12.78 -7.71 19.73
CA PHE A 216 12.75 -6.68 18.69
C PHE A 216 13.69 -5.55 19.11
N THR A 217 14.67 -5.24 18.27
CA THR A 217 15.82 -4.38 18.63
C THR A 217 15.77 -3.02 17.96
N GLU A 218 16.70 -2.15 18.38
CA GLU A 218 16.97 -0.87 17.72
C GLU A 218 17.39 -1.06 16.26
N ASP A 219 18.20 -2.08 15.95
CA ASP A 219 18.58 -2.42 14.57
C ASP A 219 17.36 -2.73 13.69
N ASP A 220 16.37 -3.47 14.22
CA ASP A 220 15.14 -3.78 13.47
C ASP A 220 14.36 -2.49 13.12
N VAL A 221 14.34 -1.52 14.04
CA VAL A 221 13.74 -0.20 13.83
C VAL A 221 14.55 0.59 12.80
N LEU A 222 15.86 0.70 12.99
CA LEU A 222 16.75 1.44 12.10
C LEU A 222 16.62 0.98 10.65
N HIS A 223 16.64 -0.33 10.42
CA HIS A 223 16.44 -0.91 9.08
C HIS A 223 15.04 -0.64 8.51
N ALA A 224 14.01 -0.57 9.36
CA ALA A 224 12.67 -0.22 8.90
C ALA A 224 12.54 1.27 8.54
N LEU A 225 13.27 2.14 9.26
CA LEU A 225 13.29 3.59 9.02
C LEU A 225 13.95 3.97 7.69
N GLU A 226 14.76 3.10 7.08
CA GLU A 226 15.30 3.28 5.71
C GLU A 226 14.18 3.52 4.67
N ALA A 227 12.95 3.08 4.95
CA ALA A 227 11.78 3.34 4.11
C ALA A 227 11.28 4.80 4.14
N TYR A 228 11.84 5.67 4.98
CA TYR A 228 11.60 7.11 4.95
C TYR A 228 12.29 7.77 3.73
N ASN A 229 11.87 7.38 2.52
CA ASN A 229 12.42 7.90 1.28
C ASN A 229 11.35 7.98 0.17
N ASP A 230 11.66 8.70 -0.90
CA ASP A 230 10.71 9.01 -1.98
C ASP A 230 10.27 7.76 -2.77
N SER A 231 11.03 6.66 -2.74
CA SER A 231 10.67 5.43 -3.44
C SER A 231 9.40 4.78 -2.88
N TYR A 232 9.14 4.98 -1.58
CA TYR A 232 8.00 4.41 -0.87
C TYR A 232 6.79 5.35 -0.80
N ILE A 233 6.88 6.57 -1.34
CA ILE A 233 5.76 7.54 -1.26
C ILE A 233 4.48 7.07 -1.96
N THR A 234 4.60 6.14 -2.92
CA THR A 234 3.45 5.52 -3.61
C THR A 234 3.17 4.09 -3.15
N TYR A 235 3.66 3.71 -1.97
CA TYR A 235 3.53 2.35 -1.44
C TYR A 235 2.05 1.91 -1.38
N PRO A 236 1.67 0.82 -2.08
CA PRO A 236 0.26 0.45 -2.26
C PRO A 236 -0.40 -0.07 -0.99
N ILE A 237 -1.68 0.29 -0.77
CA ILE A 237 -2.47 -0.17 0.38
C ILE A 237 -2.58 -1.70 0.44
N ASN A 238 -2.73 -2.38 -0.71
CA ASN A 238 -2.78 -3.85 -0.73
C ASN A 238 -1.48 -4.49 -0.22
N THR A 239 -0.33 -3.90 -0.58
CA THR A 239 0.97 -4.37 -0.12
C THR A 239 1.12 -4.16 1.38
N ILE A 240 0.61 -3.04 1.92
CA ILE A 240 0.57 -2.80 3.36
C ILE A 240 -0.26 -3.89 4.05
N ILE A 241 -1.52 -4.10 3.64
CA ILE A 241 -2.41 -5.11 4.24
C ILE A 241 -1.74 -6.49 4.22
N GLN A 242 -1.16 -6.90 3.10
CA GLN A 242 -0.53 -8.21 2.95
C GLN A 242 0.71 -8.37 3.84
N ARG A 243 1.53 -7.33 4.02
CA ARG A 243 2.78 -7.42 4.78
C ARG A 243 2.60 -7.23 6.27
N THR A 244 1.61 -6.44 6.68
CA THR A 244 1.38 -6.13 8.10
C THR A 244 0.31 -7.01 8.71
N ASP A 245 -0.46 -7.73 7.89
CA ASP A 245 -1.66 -8.49 8.29
C ASP A 245 -2.70 -7.64 9.03
N ILE A 246 -2.70 -6.32 8.79
CA ILE A 246 -3.64 -5.38 9.40
C ILE A 246 -4.66 -4.99 8.33
N PRO A 247 -5.96 -5.26 8.53
CA PRO A 247 -6.98 -4.92 7.56
C PRO A 247 -7.15 -3.39 7.47
N ILE A 248 -7.19 -2.87 6.25
CA ILE A 248 -7.46 -1.46 5.96
C ILE A 248 -8.67 -1.37 5.04
N GLN A 249 -9.73 -0.73 5.52
CA GLN A 249 -10.90 -0.44 4.69
C GLN A 249 -10.54 0.63 3.66
N LYS A 250 -10.70 0.30 2.38
CA LYS A 250 -10.48 1.25 1.30
C LYS A 250 -11.68 2.16 1.13
N ASN A 251 -11.42 3.45 0.94
CA ASN A 251 -12.45 4.39 0.51
C ASN A 251 -12.99 3.95 -0.85
N LYS A 252 -14.30 3.73 -0.94
CA LYS A 252 -14.99 3.52 -2.22
C LYS A 252 -15.03 4.87 -2.95
N ARG A 253 -14.39 4.97 -4.11
CA ARG A 253 -14.52 6.12 -5.01
C ARG A 253 -15.39 5.73 -6.19
N ASN A 254 -16.32 6.60 -6.58
CA ASN A 254 -17.24 6.34 -7.69
C ASN A 254 -16.60 6.51 -9.09
N TYR A 255 -15.26 6.65 -9.18
CA TYR A 255 -14.44 6.89 -10.39
C TYR A 255 -14.89 8.05 -11.31
N ARG A 256 -15.90 8.82 -10.92
CA ARG A 256 -16.39 9.96 -11.69
C ARG A 256 -15.44 11.14 -11.51
N LYS A 257 -15.23 11.89 -12.59
CA LYS A 257 -14.62 13.23 -12.51
C LYS A 257 -15.50 14.11 -11.61
N ARG A 258 -14.89 15.04 -10.88
CA ARG A 258 -15.60 15.93 -9.94
C ARG A 258 -16.74 16.68 -10.63
N SER A 259 -16.54 17.16 -11.86
CA SER A 259 -17.58 17.83 -12.66
C SER A 259 -18.81 16.96 -12.86
N ILE A 260 -18.65 15.75 -13.40
CA ILE A 260 -19.75 14.78 -13.62
C ILE A 260 -20.42 14.40 -12.30
N HIS A 261 -19.65 14.25 -11.23
CA HIS A 261 -20.23 13.94 -9.92
C HIS A 261 -21.13 15.08 -9.42
N LEU A 262 -20.68 16.33 -9.53
CA LEU A 262 -21.45 17.51 -9.12
C LEU A 262 -22.65 17.75 -10.04
N GLU A 263 -22.49 17.56 -11.34
CA GLU A 263 -23.58 17.68 -12.32
C GLU A 263 -24.69 16.69 -12.02
N ARG A 264 -24.36 15.41 -11.80
CA ARG A 264 -25.35 14.40 -11.42
C ARG A 264 -25.99 14.71 -10.07
N ALA A 265 -25.21 15.16 -9.09
CA ALA A 265 -25.75 15.55 -7.79
C ALA A 265 -26.76 16.70 -7.92
N ARG A 266 -26.45 17.71 -8.75
CA ARG A 266 -27.36 18.82 -9.05
C ARG A 266 -28.60 18.38 -9.83
N ALA A 267 -28.44 17.48 -10.80
CA ALA A 267 -29.57 16.95 -11.57
C ALA A 267 -30.53 16.15 -10.68
N VAL A 268 -30.00 15.27 -9.81
CA VAL A 268 -30.80 14.54 -8.82
C VAL A 268 -31.44 15.53 -7.84
N GLN A 269 -30.70 16.52 -7.36
CA GLN A 269 -31.23 17.56 -6.48
C GLN A 269 -32.37 18.36 -7.13
N ALA A 270 -32.30 18.64 -8.43
CA ALA A 270 -33.37 19.32 -9.17
C ALA A 270 -34.61 18.44 -9.36
N ILE A 271 -34.45 17.11 -9.41
CA ILE A 271 -35.57 16.16 -9.46
C ILE A 271 -36.20 15.99 -8.07
N ASP A 272 -35.39 15.82 -7.04
CA ASP A 272 -35.84 15.59 -5.66
C ASP A 272 -36.42 16.86 -5.02
N TYR A 273 -35.92 18.03 -5.43
CA TYR A 273 -36.30 19.34 -4.92
C TYR A 273 -36.54 20.35 -6.06
N PRO A 274 -37.56 20.13 -6.91
CA PRO A 274 -37.80 20.93 -8.12
C PRO A 274 -38.10 22.40 -7.81
N ASN A 275 -38.62 22.69 -6.60
CA ASN A 275 -38.94 24.04 -6.15
C ASN A 275 -37.79 24.69 -5.35
N ASN A 276 -36.57 24.14 -5.43
CA ASN A 276 -35.44 24.58 -4.61
C ASN A 276 -35.74 24.58 -3.10
N SER A 277 -36.58 23.67 -2.60
CA SER A 277 -36.87 23.57 -1.16
C SER A 277 -35.63 23.22 -0.31
N TRP A 278 -34.61 22.60 -0.92
CA TRP A 278 -33.27 22.44 -0.33
C TRP A 278 -32.53 23.75 -0.11
N ALA A 279 -32.85 24.80 -0.88
CA ALA A 279 -32.34 26.16 -0.71
C ALA A 279 -33.08 26.91 0.41
N GLY A 280 -33.91 26.21 1.19
CA GLY A 280 -34.78 26.68 2.27
C GLY A 280 -34.07 27.19 3.53
N ARG A 281 -33.00 27.97 3.36
CA ARG A 281 -32.77 29.10 4.26
C ARG A 281 -32.93 30.34 3.41
N ASN A 282 -34.18 30.81 3.26
CA ASN A 282 -34.42 32.18 2.84
C ASN A 282 -33.46 33.04 3.67
N SER A 283 -32.58 33.76 2.98
CA SER A 283 -31.59 34.54 3.71
C SER A 283 -32.39 35.43 4.65
N LYS A 284 -31.97 35.51 5.92
CA LYS A 284 -32.71 36.30 6.91
C LYS A 284 -32.88 37.76 6.45
N LYS A 285 -32.04 38.21 5.49
CA LYS A 285 -32.20 39.43 4.69
C LYS A 285 -33.51 39.49 3.92
N VAL A 286 -33.86 38.47 3.12
CA VAL A 286 -35.11 38.45 2.33
C VAL A 286 -36.34 38.55 3.22
N VAL A 287 -36.34 37.86 4.37
CA VAL A 287 -37.45 37.90 5.34
C VAL A 287 -37.60 39.30 5.95
N VAL A 288 -36.48 39.93 6.34
CA VAL A 288 -36.49 41.30 6.91
C VAL A 288 -36.91 42.34 5.85
N ASN A 289 -36.38 42.25 4.64
CA ASN A 289 -36.70 43.18 3.54
C ASN A 289 -38.18 43.09 3.14
N GLN A 290 -38.74 41.88 3.01
CA GLN A 290 -40.16 41.71 2.68
C GLN A 290 -41.04 42.27 3.80
N TRP A 291 -40.70 42.01 5.06
CA TRP A 291 -41.44 42.56 6.20
C TRP A 291 -41.40 44.11 6.22
N GLN A 292 -40.28 44.73 5.86
CA GLN A 292 -40.16 46.19 5.76
C GLN A 292 -41.02 46.77 4.62
N LEU A 293 -41.10 46.09 3.48
CA LEU A 293 -41.96 46.49 2.36
C LEU A 293 -43.45 46.41 2.75
N ASP A 294 -43.84 45.35 3.45
CA ASP A 294 -45.22 45.14 3.88
C ASP A 294 -45.60 46.04 5.08
N ASN A 295 -44.60 46.56 5.83
CA ASN A 295 -44.78 47.41 7.01
C ASN A 295 -43.90 48.69 6.92
N PRO A 296 -44.24 49.67 6.07
CA PRO A 296 -43.40 50.85 5.82
C PRO A 296 -43.12 51.70 7.08
N ASN A 297 -44.02 51.68 8.06
CA ASN A 297 -43.89 52.38 9.34
C ASN A 297 -43.51 51.45 10.51
N GLY A 298 -43.18 50.20 10.21
CA GLY A 298 -42.87 49.17 11.21
C GLY A 298 -41.54 49.42 11.93
N ARG A 299 -41.46 49.10 13.22
CA ARG A 299 -40.21 49.23 14.00
C ARG A 299 -39.44 47.91 14.03
N LYS A 300 -38.12 47.99 14.24
CA LYS A 300 -37.22 46.82 14.36
C LYS A 300 -37.73 45.77 15.36
N ILE A 301 -38.33 46.22 16.45
CA ILE A 301 -38.87 45.36 17.50
C ILE A 301 -40.12 44.59 17.06
N ASP A 302 -40.94 45.19 16.20
CA ASP A 302 -42.15 44.56 15.65
C ASP A 302 -41.75 43.45 14.68
N CYS A 303 -40.74 43.69 13.84
CA CYS A 303 -40.16 42.66 12.97
C CYS A 303 -39.57 41.48 13.74
N VAL A 304 -38.83 41.74 14.84
CA VAL A 304 -38.31 40.66 15.71
C VAL A 304 -39.45 39.80 16.27
N ARG A 305 -40.53 40.43 16.72
CA ARG A 305 -41.69 39.74 17.30
C ARG A 305 -42.45 38.92 16.26
N GLU A 306 -42.67 39.48 15.08
CA GLU A 306 -43.54 38.89 14.04
C GLU A 306 -42.82 37.86 13.16
N THR A 307 -41.53 38.06 12.88
CA THR A 307 -40.73 37.12 12.09
C THR A 307 -40.06 36.04 12.93
N GLY A 308 -40.04 36.19 14.27
CA GLY A 308 -39.34 35.30 15.19
C GLY A 308 -37.80 35.32 15.05
N LEU A 309 -37.24 36.27 14.29
CA LEU A 309 -35.81 36.42 14.09
C LEU A 309 -35.14 37.05 15.31
N SER A 310 -33.91 36.64 15.62
CA SER A 310 -33.17 37.22 16.75
C SER A 310 -32.87 38.70 16.54
N LYS A 311 -32.89 39.50 17.62
CA LYS A 311 -32.58 40.94 17.58
C LYS A 311 -31.29 41.29 16.80
N PRO A 312 -30.16 40.57 16.97
CA PRO A 312 -28.95 40.83 16.19
C PRO A 312 -29.12 40.57 14.68
N THR A 313 -29.97 39.61 14.31
CA THR A 313 -30.26 39.31 12.91
C THR A 313 -31.03 40.45 12.27
N VAL A 314 -32.11 40.92 12.89
CA VAL A 314 -32.95 42.00 12.34
C VAL A 314 -32.15 43.29 12.23
N LEU A 315 -31.37 43.63 13.26
CA LEU A 315 -30.50 44.82 13.25
C LEU A 315 -29.47 44.79 12.11
N LYS A 316 -28.90 43.61 11.83
CA LYS A 316 -27.91 43.43 10.75
C LYS A 316 -28.48 43.76 9.37
N TRP A 317 -29.75 43.44 9.12
CA TRP A 317 -30.36 43.56 7.78
C TRP A 317 -31.28 44.76 7.61
N TRP A 318 -31.53 45.55 8.67
CA TRP A 318 -32.49 46.66 8.63
C TRP A 318 -32.02 47.90 7.83
N ASN A 319 -30.71 48.11 7.73
CA ASN A 319 -30.08 49.29 7.11
C ASN A 319 -29.06 48.89 6.02
N THR A 320 -29.12 47.66 5.53
CA THR A 320 -28.28 47.25 4.40
C THR A 320 -29.00 47.65 3.12
N ASP A 321 -28.90 48.93 2.76
CA ASP A 321 -29.12 49.38 1.39
C ASP A 321 -27.92 48.90 0.56
N GLU A 322 -28.07 47.72 -0.03
CA GLU A 322 -27.37 47.20 -1.22
C GLU A 322 -27.92 45.81 -1.59
#